data_AF-A0A494X9M8-F1
#
_entry.id   AF-A0A494X9M8-F1
#
_cell.length_a   1.000
_cell.length_b   1.000
_cell.length_c   1.000
_cell.angle_alpha   90.00
_cell.angle_beta   90.00
_cell.angle_gamma   90.00
#
_symmetry.space_group_name_H-M   'P 1'
#
loop_
_entity.id
_entity.type
_entity.pdbx_description
1 polymer ?
#
loop_
_entity_poly.entity_id
_entity_poly.type
_entity_poly.pdbx_seq_one_letter_code
_entity_poly.pdbx_strand_id
1 'polypeptide(L)'
;MPGFSEVVCGPGGASGVTYAQIGGQQVSCGVDSAGHTLFVQVRTIDDQAADGSTTGLAVGGAMLLVMATAWVVRVLRAFIDSSGEA
;
A
#
# COMPACT_ATOMS: atom_id res chain seq x y z
N MET A 1 -10.62 5.76 -18.24
CA MET A 1 -10.09 7.14 -18.24
C MET A 1 -8.69 7.06 -17.66
N PRO A 2 -7.69 7.65 -18.31
CA PRO A 2 -6.28 7.28 -18.15
C PRO A 2 -5.70 7.75 -16.81
N GLY A 3 -4.90 6.87 -16.20
CA GLY A 3 -4.18 7.11 -14.96
C GLY A 3 -3.28 8.34 -15.04
N PHE A 4 -3.20 9.06 -13.93
CA PHE A 4 -2.37 10.25 -13.77
C PHE A 4 -0.90 9.85 -13.96
N SER A 5 -0.23 10.45 -14.95
CA SER A 5 1.21 10.34 -15.09
C SER A 5 1.84 11.41 -14.22
N GLU A 6 2.42 11.01 -13.09
CA GLU A 6 3.23 11.92 -12.28
C GLU A 6 4.66 11.94 -12.85
N VAL A 7 5.13 13.15 -13.17
CA VAL A 7 6.49 13.37 -13.64
C VAL A 7 7.32 13.79 -12.44
N VAL A 8 8.25 12.94 -12.02
CA VAL A 8 9.11 13.17 -10.86
C VAL A 8 10.58 13.22 -11.27
N CYS A 9 11.35 14.03 -10.55
CA CYS A 9 12.80 14.08 -10.66
C CYS A 9 13.42 13.13 -9.65
N GLY A 10 14.18 12.15 -10.11
CA GLY A 10 14.84 11.20 -9.21
C GLY A 10 16.20 10.73 -9.72
N PRO A 11 16.95 10.01 -8.88
CA PRO A 11 18.29 9.53 -9.22
C PRO A 11 18.28 8.50 -10.36
N GLY A 12 19.35 8.47 -11.15
CA GLY A 12 19.55 7.46 -12.18
C GLY A 12 19.82 6.07 -11.60
N GLY A 13 19.42 5.03 -12.33
CA GLY A 13 19.68 3.63 -11.96
C GLY A 13 18.71 3.01 -10.94
N ALA A 14 17.59 3.66 -10.64
CA ALA A 14 16.53 3.06 -9.83
C ALA A 14 15.81 1.96 -10.64
N SER A 15 15.60 0.80 -10.01
CA SER A 15 14.87 -0.30 -10.65
C SER A 15 13.36 -0.02 -10.62
N GLY A 16 12.66 -0.32 -11.72
CA GLY A 16 11.20 -0.20 -11.80
C GLY A 16 10.66 1.22 -12.08
N VAL A 17 11.48 2.13 -12.61
CA VAL A 17 11.04 3.46 -13.04
C VAL A 17 11.25 3.64 -14.54
N THR A 18 10.30 4.30 -15.20
CA THR A 18 10.41 4.61 -16.63
C THR A 18 11.07 5.97 -16.79
N TYR A 19 12.27 6.03 -17.36
CA TYR A 19 12.95 7.28 -17.64
C TYR A 19 12.40 7.93 -18.92
N ALA A 20 12.09 9.23 -18.87
CA ALA A 20 11.75 9.97 -20.07
C ALA A 20 12.99 10.11 -20.97
N GLN A 21 12.84 9.81 -22.26
CA GLN A 21 13.92 9.91 -23.23
C GLN A 21 13.52 10.78 -24.42
N ILE A 22 14.43 11.64 -24.86
CA ILE A 22 14.30 12.43 -26.09
C ILE A 22 15.49 12.05 -26.97
N GLY A 23 15.23 11.51 -28.17
CA GLY A 23 16.29 11.07 -29.08
C GLY A 23 17.19 9.95 -28.53
N GLY A 24 16.67 9.10 -27.64
CA GLY A 24 17.42 8.01 -27.00
C GLY A 24 18.31 8.44 -25.82
N GLN A 25 18.29 9.71 -25.43
CA GLN A 25 18.97 10.21 -24.23
C GLN A 25 17.97 10.45 -23.11
N GLN A 26 18.32 10.04 -21.89
CA GLN A 26 17.51 10.32 -20.70
C GLN A 26 17.47 11.83 -20.43
N VAL A 27 16.28 12.35 -20.16
CA VAL A 27 16.11 13.78 -19.86
C VAL A 27 16.58 14.04 -18.44
N SER A 28 17.64 14.85 -18.28
CA SER A 28 18.08 15.34 -16.99
C SER A 28 17.19 16.48 -16.52
N CYS A 29 16.78 16.49 -15.26
CA CYS A 29 15.99 17.60 -14.69
C CYS A 29 16.74 18.44 -13.66
N GLY A 30 18.02 18.15 -13.41
CA GLY A 30 18.89 18.98 -12.60
C GLY A 30 19.88 18.16 -11.79
N VAL A 31 20.45 18.80 -10.77
CA VAL A 31 21.26 18.16 -9.75
C VAL A 31 20.59 18.33 -8.39
N ASP A 32 20.67 17.32 -7.53
CA ASP A 32 20.21 17.46 -6.15
C ASP A 32 21.18 18.34 -5.33
N SER A 33 20.81 18.61 -4.08
CA SER A 33 21.64 19.38 -3.15
C SER A 33 22.98 18.71 -2.79
N ALA A 34 23.16 17.43 -3.14
CA ALA A 34 24.39 16.66 -2.95
C ALA A 34 25.24 16.57 -4.24
N GLY A 35 24.79 17.16 -5.35
CA GLY A 35 25.50 17.17 -6.63
C GLY A 35 25.24 15.95 -7.52
N HIS A 36 24.24 15.12 -7.22
CA HIS A 36 23.87 13.97 -8.05
C HIS A 36 22.95 14.39 -9.18
N THR A 37 23.18 13.88 -10.39
CA THR A 37 22.32 14.14 -11.55
C THR A 37 20.97 13.44 -11.40
N LEU A 38 19.91 14.24 -11.52
CA LEU A 38 18.52 13.80 -11.48
C LEU A 38 17.98 13.66 -12.89
N PHE A 39 17.24 12.59 -13.12
CA PHE A 39 16.58 12.29 -14.40
C PHE A 39 15.07 12.34 -14.23
N VAL A 40 14.39 12.71 -15.31
CA VAL A 40 12.94 12.71 -15.39
C VAL A 40 12.45 11.27 -15.41
N GLN A 41 11.70 10.90 -14.38
CA GLN A 41 11.07 9.60 -14.22
C GLN A 41 9.56 9.78 -14.37
N VAL A 42 8.96 9.02 -15.28
CA VAL A 42 7.52 8.94 -15.47
C VAL A 42 7.05 7.76 -14.62
N ARG A 43 6.38 8.06 -13.51
CA ARG A 43 5.60 7.05 -12.80
C ARG A 43 4.23 7.03 -13.44
N THR A 44 3.95 5.94 -14.15
CA THR A 44 2.57 5.53 -14.35
C THR A 44 2.05 5.13 -12.98
N ILE A 45 1.19 5.95 -12.39
CA ILE A 45 0.33 5.49 -11.30
C ILE A 45 -0.67 4.57 -11.98
N ASP A 46 -0.20 3.37 -12.26
CA ASP A 46 -1.06 2.26 -12.61
C ASP A 46 -1.82 1.97 -11.32
N ASP A 47 -3.15 2.05 -11.36
CA ASP A 47 -4.04 1.87 -10.19
C ASP A 47 -3.87 0.48 -9.53
N GLN A 48 -3.01 -0.39 -10.08
CA GLN A 48 -2.51 -1.63 -9.48
C GLN A 48 -1.30 -1.45 -8.54
N ALA A 49 -0.97 -0.22 -8.11
CA ALA A 49 -0.07 0.00 -6.99
C ALA A 49 -0.63 -0.73 -5.77
N ALA A 50 -0.11 -1.95 -5.51
CA ALA A 50 -0.51 -2.90 -4.48
C ALA A 50 -1.39 -2.24 -3.43
N ASP A 51 -2.70 -2.30 -3.65
CA ASP A 51 -3.66 -1.63 -2.82
C ASP A 51 -3.53 -2.26 -1.43
N GLY A 52 -3.18 -1.45 -0.44
CA GLY A 52 -3.05 -1.92 0.95
C GLY A 52 -4.35 -2.51 1.51
N SER A 53 -5.42 -2.57 0.72
CA SER A 53 -6.70 -3.22 0.99
C SER A 53 -6.54 -4.69 1.32
N THR A 54 -5.67 -5.43 0.63
CA THR A 54 -5.46 -6.88 0.85
C THR A 54 -4.84 -7.14 2.21
N THR A 55 -3.76 -6.42 2.53
CA THR A 55 -3.11 -6.48 3.85
C THR A 55 -4.01 -5.94 4.95
N GLY A 56 -4.75 -4.85 4.69
CA GLY A 56 -5.68 -4.25 5.64
C GLY A 56 -6.86 -5.16 5.98
N LEU A 57 -7.41 -5.86 4.99
CA LEU A 57 -8.52 -6.80 5.17
C LEU A 57 -8.05 -8.07 5.90
N ALA A 58 -6.83 -8.54 5.65
CA ALA A 58 -6.23 -9.65 6.39
C ALA A 58 -6.03 -9.32 7.88
N VAL A 59 -5.43 -8.17 8.19
CA VAL A 59 -5.18 -7.74 9.59
C VAL A 59 -6.50 -7.40 10.30
N GLY A 60 -7.37 -6.61 9.65
CA GLY A 60 -8.67 -6.26 10.19
C GLY A 60 -9.55 -7.48 10.42
N GLY A 61 -9.55 -8.43 9.48
CA GLY A 61 -10.27 -9.71 9.60
C GLY A 61 -9.79 -10.55 10.79
N ALA A 62 -8.49 -10.62 11.04
CA ALA A 62 -7.94 -11.32 12.19
C ALA A 62 -8.42 -10.71 13.52
N MET A 63 -8.43 -9.37 13.64
CA MET A 63 -8.91 -8.70 14.85
C MET A 63 -10.41 -8.91 15.08
N LEU A 64 -11.21 -8.86 14.02
CA LEU A 64 -12.65 -9.13 14.09
C LEU A 64 -12.93 -10.56 14.54
N LEU A 65 -12.16 -11.55 14.08
CA LEU A 65 -12.27 -12.94 14.54
C LEU A 65 -11.96 -13.10 16.03
N VAL A 66 -10.93 -12.43 16.54
CA VAL A 66 -10.59 -12.46 17.97
C VAL A 66 -11.74 -11.89 18.81
N MET A 67 -12.31 -10.75 18.41
CA MET A 67 -13.44 -10.15 19.12
C MET A 67 -14.70 -11.01 19.06
N ALA A 68 -14.99 -11.60 17.90
CA ALA A 68 -16.12 -12.51 17.72
C ALA A 68 -16.01 -13.76 18.61
N THR A 69 -14.83 -14.40 18.65
CA THR A 69 -14.60 -15.58 19.49
C THR A 69 -14.73 -15.26 20.97
N ALA A 70 -14.17 -14.14 21.43
CA ALA A 70 -14.33 -13.68 22.82
C ALA A 70 -15.79 -13.45 23.20
N TRP A 71 -16.58 -12.85 22.30
CA TRP A 71 -18.00 -12.62 22.50
C TRP A 71 -18.80 -13.93 22.59
N VAL A 72 -18.56 -14.89 21.68
CA VAL A 72 -19.23 -16.20 21.70
C VAL A 72 -18.95 -16.94 23.01
N VAL A 73 -17.71 -16.93 23.48
CA VAL A 73 -17.35 -17.56 24.76
C VAL A 73 -18.08 -16.89 25.93
N ARG A 74 -18.21 -15.56 25.92
CA ARG A 74 -18.95 -14.83 26.95
C ARG A 74 -20.44 -15.19 26.95
N VAL A 75 -21.05 -15.30 25.78
CA VAL A 75 -22.47 -15.69 25.64
C VAL A 75 -22.71 -17.12 26.12
N LEU A 76 -21.84 -18.05 25.75
CA LEU A 76 -21.95 -19.45 26.20
C LEU A 76 -21.86 -19.57 27.72
N ARG A 77 -20.94 -18.83 28.36
CA ARG A 77 -20.84 -18.80 29.83
C ARG A 77 -22.11 -18.25 30.47
N ALA A 78 -22.66 -17.16 29.93
CA ALA A 78 -23.91 -16.59 30.43
C ALA A 78 -25.09 -17.56 30.28
N PHE A 79 -25.15 -18.33 29.18
CA PHE A 79 -26.17 -19.35 28.98
C PHE A 79 -26.06 -20.50 29.99
N ILE A 80 -24.84 -20.94 30.30
CA ILE A 80 -24.60 -22.01 31.26
C ILE A 80 -24.92 -21.54 32.69
N ASP A 81 -24.44 -20.36 33.10
CA ASP A 81 -24.78 -19.78 34.41
C ASP A 81 -26.30 -19.65 34.59
N SER A 82 -26.98 -19.08 33.59
CA SER A 82 -28.44 -18.92 33.60
C SER A 82 -29.23 -20.24 33.59
N SER A 83 -28.62 -21.35 33.17
CA SER A 83 -29.26 -22.68 33.17
C SER A 83 -29.06 -23.47 34.46
N GLY A 84 -28.12 -23.04 35.33
CA GLY A 84 -27.82 -23.68 36.61
C GLY A 84 -28.60 -23.11 37.80
N GLU A 85 -29.34 -22.02 37.61
CA GLU A 85 -30.17 -21.35 38.62
C GLU A 85 -31.67 -21.74 38.56
N ALA A 86 -31.99 -22.89 37.94
CA ALA A 86 -33.34 -23.48 37.85
C ALA A 86 -33.51 -24.73 38.71
#